data_AF-A0A958P0M9-F1
#
_entry.id   AF-A0A958P0M9-F1
#
_cell.length_a   1.000
_cell.length_b   1.000
_cell.length_c   1.000
_cell.angle_alpha   90.00
_cell.angle_beta   90.00
_cell.angle_gamma   90.00
#
_symmetry.space_group_name_H-M   'P 1'
#
loop_
_entity.id
_entity.type
_entity.pdbx_description
1 polymer ?
#
loop_
_entity_poly.entity_id
_entity_poly.type
_entity_poly.pdbx_seq_one_letter_code
_entity_poly.pdbx_strand_id
1 'polypeptide(L)'
;NGYQGVFVKFNLDGDLLIEKYYEITDGTDLLKNITELSDRTFFLGGEVSGGELRSDGSIGSQSAGPIWMKVNDLGEVLWARRASYGYAFYAEQSEKAILLPDGDVLIAGYQSALIKLDSMGNIVWSLAEKKGNLFYKSIIPLSSKKYLVAGQAHDNGIKAFFQIIDVDTGTIEKHTLLSAPLFDIFLESIQNNEYGEIVAVGKSQFSTYNSSPFLGVLSSDLTRVRATATFSLEDHTTNLDLFKRTYLQPYAPFRSITVTEIVKTP
;
A
#
# COMPACT_ATOMS: atom_id res chain seq x y z
N ASN A 1 -10.63 14.02 21.44
CA ASN A 1 -9.36 13.27 21.47
C ASN A 1 -9.34 12.39 20.24
N GLY A 2 -8.78 12.90 19.14
CA GLY A 2 -8.57 12.09 17.93
C GLY A 2 -7.38 11.15 18.09
N TYR A 3 -7.19 10.26 17.12
CA TYR A 3 -6.01 9.41 17.08
C TYR A 3 -4.78 10.26 16.75
N GLN A 4 -3.66 10.02 17.42
CA GLN A 4 -2.41 10.71 17.16
C GLN A 4 -1.47 9.78 16.39
N GLY A 5 -0.69 10.34 15.46
CA GLY A 5 0.39 9.62 14.82
C GLY A 5 1.48 9.32 15.84
N VAL A 6 1.99 8.09 15.88
CA VAL A 6 3.09 7.72 16.78
C VAL A 6 4.28 7.18 16.00
N PHE A 7 5.47 7.66 16.32
CA PHE A 7 6.73 7.06 15.92
C PHE A 7 7.35 6.34 17.11
N VAL A 8 7.61 5.05 16.92
CA VAL A 8 8.21 4.18 17.93
C VAL A 8 9.47 3.55 17.36
N LYS A 9 10.50 3.42 18.21
CA LYS A 9 11.74 2.73 17.88
C LYS A 9 12.04 1.72 18.97
N PHE A 10 12.39 0.50 18.56
CA PHE A 10 12.77 -0.59 19.46
C PHE A 10 14.22 -1.01 19.19
N ASN A 11 14.88 -1.63 20.17
CA ASN A 11 16.10 -2.41 19.93
C ASN A 11 15.74 -3.82 19.44
N LEU A 12 16.76 -4.66 19.19
CA LEU A 12 16.56 -6.04 18.75
C LEU A 12 15.98 -6.96 19.85
N ASP A 13 16.11 -6.57 21.11
CA ASP A 13 15.54 -7.28 22.26
C ASP A 13 14.05 -6.95 22.49
N GLY A 14 13.52 -5.97 21.73
CA GLY A 14 12.14 -5.51 21.82
C GLY A 14 11.92 -4.37 22.83
N ASP A 15 12.97 -3.81 23.43
CA ASP A 15 12.86 -2.68 24.34
C ASP A 15 12.54 -1.39 23.57
N LEU A 16 11.60 -0.61 24.11
CA LEU A 16 11.24 0.71 23.60
C LEU A 16 12.39 1.70 23.84
N LEU A 17 12.96 2.23 22.75
CA LEU A 17 14.01 3.25 22.77
C LEU A 17 13.45 4.67 22.65
N ILE A 18 12.45 4.85 21.79
CA ILE A 18 11.83 6.16 21.49
C ILE A 18 10.35 5.97 21.32
N GLU A 19 9.59 6.91 21.86
CA GLU A 19 8.17 7.11 21.60
C GLU A 19 7.92 8.60 21.38
N LYS A 20 7.39 8.95 20.20
CA LYS A 20 7.08 10.33 19.82
C LYS A 20 5.67 10.40 19.26
N TYR A 21 4.85 11.26 19.86
CA TYR A 21 3.51 11.57 19.40
C TYR A 21 3.54 12.80 18.49
N TYR A 22 2.77 12.75 17.40
CA TYR A 22 2.54 13.89 16.51
C TYR A 22 1.07 14.29 16.60
N GLU A 23 0.85 15.49 17.12
CA GLU A 23 -0.45 16.17 17.16
C GLU A 23 -0.53 17.13 15.97
N ILE A 24 -0.71 16.56 14.78
CA ILE A 24 -0.67 17.29 13.51
C ILE A 24 -1.97 18.08 13.34
N THR A 25 -3.08 17.52 13.79
CA THR A 25 -4.40 18.18 13.78
C THR A 25 -5.16 17.90 15.07
N ASP A 26 -6.25 18.66 15.30
CA ASP A 26 -7.19 18.38 16.39
C ASP A 26 -8.04 17.10 16.16
N GLY A 27 -7.89 16.45 15.00
CA GLY A 27 -8.61 15.25 14.62
C GLY A 27 -7.73 13.99 14.61
N THR A 28 -7.95 13.12 13.62
CA THR A 28 -7.35 11.79 13.53
C THR A 28 -6.13 11.84 12.61
N ASP A 29 -4.95 11.69 13.18
CA ASP A 29 -3.68 11.57 12.48
C ASP A 29 -3.31 10.08 12.37
N LEU A 30 -3.28 9.57 11.14
CA LEU A 30 -2.96 8.18 10.83
C LEU A 30 -1.71 8.13 9.98
N LEU A 31 -0.55 7.94 10.62
CA LEU A 31 0.69 7.59 9.91
C LEU A 31 0.61 6.12 9.51
N LYS A 32 0.67 5.85 8.21
CA LYS A 32 0.46 4.52 7.63
C LYS A 32 1.72 3.87 7.11
N ASN A 33 2.72 4.69 6.76
CA ASN A 33 3.98 4.18 6.25
C ASN A 33 5.18 4.94 6.80
N ILE A 34 6.29 4.21 6.88
CA ILE A 34 7.61 4.71 7.24
C ILE A 34 8.61 4.18 6.20
N THR A 35 9.54 5.03 5.79
CA THR A 35 10.64 4.70 4.87
C THR A 35 11.92 5.34 5.35
N GLU A 36 12.96 4.56 5.60
CA GLU A 36 14.29 5.10 5.87
C GLU A 36 14.89 5.72 4.59
N LEU A 37 15.48 6.90 4.74
CA LEU A 37 16.12 7.66 3.66
C LEU A 37 17.64 7.47 3.69
N SER A 38 18.32 7.86 2.61
CA SER A 38 19.77 7.67 2.45
C SER A 38 20.63 8.40 3.48
N ASP A 39 20.08 9.43 4.14
CA ASP A 39 20.73 10.21 5.20
C ASP A 39 20.40 9.71 6.62
N ARG A 40 19.85 8.49 6.76
CA ARG A 40 19.42 7.87 8.03
C ARG A 40 18.29 8.60 8.75
N THR A 41 17.58 9.46 8.03
CA THR A 41 16.31 10.01 8.47
C THR A 41 15.16 9.14 7.99
N PHE A 42 13.94 9.45 8.40
CA PHE A 42 12.75 8.69 8.05
C PHE A 42 11.72 9.57 7.38
N PHE A 43 11.18 9.12 6.26
CA PHE A 43 9.95 9.63 5.70
C PHE A 43 8.77 8.93 6.39
N LEU A 44 7.79 9.72 6.83
CA LEU A 44 6.52 9.25 7.38
C LEU A 44 5.40 9.75 6.47
N GLY A 45 4.54 8.83 6.02
CA GLY A 45 3.38 9.15 5.20
C GLY A 45 2.10 8.66 5.84
N GLY A 46 1.03 9.42 5.66
CA GLY A 46 -0.28 9.05 6.20
C GLY A 46 -1.42 9.92 5.72
N GLU A 47 -2.43 10.01 6.57
CA GLU A 47 -3.56 10.94 6.44
C GLU A 47 -3.77 11.68 7.76
N VAL A 48 -4.27 12.90 7.68
CA VAL A 48 -4.72 13.67 8.83
C VAL A 48 -6.15 14.11 8.59
N SER A 49 -7.02 13.90 9.57
CA SER A 49 -8.40 14.35 9.55
C SER A 49 -8.52 15.66 10.34
N GLY A 50 -8.90 16.73 9.67
CA GLY A 50 -8.89 18.06 10.26
C GLY A 50 -8.93 19.07 9.14
N GLY A 51 -9.65 20.17 9.31
CA GLY A 51 -10.04 21.03 8.20
C GLY A 51 -8.92 21.53 7.29
N GLU A 52 -9.29 21.95 6.08
CA GLU A 52 -8.37 22.74 5.24
C GLU A 52 -7.95 23.99 6.02
N LEU A 53 -6.65 24.33 5.97
CA LEU A 53 -6.21 25.67 6.31
C LEU A 53 -6.81 26.61 5.28
N ARG A 54 -7.91 27.28 5.65
CA ARG A 54 -8.49 28.33 4.83
C ARG A 54 -7.48 29.47 4.72
N SER A 55 -7.60 30.27 3.66
CA SER A 55 -6.76 31.45 3.45
C SER A 55 -6.87 32.50 4.57
N ASP A 56 -7.92 32.42 5.39
CA ASP A 56 -8.13 33.24 6.60
C ASP A 56 -7.51 32.65 7.89
N GLY A 57 -6.80 31.52 7.77
CA GLY A 57 -6.18 30.82 8.90
C GLY A 57 -7.14 29.95 9.72
N SER A 58 -8.43 29.87 9.36
CA SER A 58 -9.37 28.98 10.03
C SER A 58 -9.31 27.55 9.48
N ILE A 59 -9.55 26.57 10.35
CA ILE A 59 -9.58 25.14 10.00
C ILE A 59 -11.02 24.79 9.60
N GLY A 60 -11.31 24.69 8.30
CA GLY A 60 -12.66 24.39 7.82
C GLY A 60 -13.00 22.91 7.97
N SER A 61 -13.94 22.52 8.84
CA SER A 61 -14.26 21.11 9.09
C SER A 61 -14.50 20.31 7.80
N GLN A 62 -13.75 19.20 7.61
CA GLN A 62 -14.13 17.95 6.91
C GLN A 62 -13.15 17.35 5.87
N SER A 63 -12.07 18.01 5.44
CA SER A 63 -11.18 17.37 4.45
C SER A 63 -10.00 16.65 5.11
N ALA A 64 -10.07 15.32 5.14
CA ALA A 64 -8.88 14.49 5.37
C ALA A 64 -7.92 14.64 4.19
N GLY A 65 -6.63 14.83 4.46
CA GLY A 65 -5.61 14.99 3.42
C GLY A 65 -4.34 14.23 3.76
N PRO A 66 -3.44 14.04 2.79
CA PRO A 66 -2.23 13.28 3.00
C PRO A 66 -1.25 14.16 3.79
N ILE A 67 -0.58 13.56 4.75
CA ILE A 67 0.55 14.16 5.44
C ILE A 67 1.82 13.41 5.05
N TRP A 68 2.87 14.18 4.78
CA TRP A 68 4.22 13.69 4.58
C TRP A 68 5.15 14.42 5.52
N MET A 69 6.03 13.69 6.19
CA MET A 69 7.00 14.28 7.09
C MET A 69 8.35 13.60 6.90
N LYS A 70 9.41 14.36 7.14
CA LYS A 70 10.74 13.82 7.35
C LYS A 70 11.13 14.04 8.80
N VAL A 71 11.56 12.98 9.47
CA VAL A 71 11.98 13.01 10.87
C VAL A 71 13.38 12.42 11.02
N ASN A 72 14.16 12.88 11.98
CA ASN A 72 15.46 12.25 12.28
C ASN A 72 15.29 10.95 13.09
N ASP A 73 16.41 10.34 13.47
CA ASP A 73 16.45 9.09 14.24
C ASP A 73 15.97 9.21 15.69
N LEU A 74 15.74 10.44 16.16
CA LEU A 74 15.11 10.80 17.43
C LEU A 74 13.60 11.10 17.30
N GLY A 75 13.05 11.03 16.07
CA GLY A 75 11.66 11.40 15.79
C GLY A 75 11.39 12.92 15.78
N GLU A 76 12.43 13.75 15.66
CA GLU A 76 12.28 15.20 15.52
C GLU A 76 11.94 15.55 14.07
N VAL A 77 10.92 16.39 13.88
CA VAL A 77 10.45 16.81 12.54
C VAL A 77 11.46 17.74 11.89
N LEU A 78 12.03 17.32 10.77
CA LEU A 78 12.89 18.12 9.90
C LEU A 78 12.06 18.94 8.91
N TRP A 79 11.02 18.34 8.34
CA TRP A 79 10.00 19.04 7.58
C TRP A 79 8.68 18.27 7.59
N ALA A 80 7.58 19.00 7.36
CA ALA A 80 6.27 18.44 7.12
C ALA A 80 5.61 19.11 5.90
N ARG A 81 4.80 18.34 5.18
CA ARG A 81 4.01 18.78 4.03
C ARG A 81 2.63 18.18 4.12
N ARG A 82 1.63 19.00 3.83
CA ARG A 82 0.26 18.58 3.62
C ARG A 82 -0.12 18.98 2.21
N ALA A 83 -0.60 18.03 1.41
CA ALA A 83 -1.21 18.36 0.13
C ALA A 83 -2.72 18.54 0.31
N SER A 84 -3.31 19.38 -0.54
CA SER A 84 -4.74 19.30 -0.87
C SER A 84 -4.77 19.31 -2.38
N TYR A 85 -5.11 18.20 -3.03
CA TYR A 85 -5.15 18.18 -4.50
C TYR A 85 -6.41 18.83 -5.08
N GLY A 86 -7.13 19.66 -4.31
CA GLY A 86 -8.30 20.40 -4.81
C GLY A 86 -9.48 19.50 -5.21
N TYR A 87 -9.36 18.19 -5.03
CA TYR A 87 -10.47 17.24 -5.16
C TYR A 87 -11.19 17.18 -3.81
N ALA A 88 -12.20 18.03 -3.68
CA ALA A 88 -12.86 18.39 -2.44
C ALA A 88 -13.61 17.27 -1.69
N PHE A 89 -13.45 15.98 -2.02
CA PHE A 89 -14.42 14.97 -1.55
C PHE A 89 -13.94 13.66 -0.95
N TYR A 90 -12.65 13.28 -0.99
CA TYR A 90 -12.25 12.04 -0.29
C TYR A 90 -10.80 12.07 0.19
N ALA A 91 -10.57 11.36 1.29
CA ALA A 91 -9.29 11.25 1.97
C ALA A 91 -8.19 10.78 1.02
N GLU A 92 -7.30 11.70 0.68
CA GLU A 92 -6.01 11.39 0.08
C GLU A 92 -5.13 10.81 1.18
N GLN A 93 -4.70 9.56 1.01
CA GLN A 93 -3.95 8.82 2.02
C GLN A 93 -2.65 8.34 1.40
N SER A 94 -1.52 8.55 2.07
CA SER A 94 -0.26 7.90 1.71
C SER A 94 -0.23 6.50 2.30
N GLU A 95 -0.46 5.47 1.48
CA GLU A 95 -0.53 4.07 1.92
C GLU A 95 0.86 3.42 1.94
N LYS A 96 1.69 3.73 0.94
CA LYS A 96 3.04 3.19 0.82
C LYS A 96 3.98 4.27 0.29
N ALA A 97 5.18 4.30 0.84
CA ALA A 97 6.31 5.03 0.27
C ALA A 97 7.50 4.08 0.11
N ILE A 98 8.39 4.41 -0.82
CA ILE A 98 9.69 3.77 -1.00
C ILE A 98 10.75 4.82 -1.36
N LEU A 99 12.00 4.58 -0.95
CA LEU A 99 13.16 5.35 -1.35
C LEU A 99 13.58 4.94 -2.77
N LEU A 100 13.83 5.93 -3.62
CA LEU A 100 14.34 5.75 -4.97
C LEU A 100 15.88 5.84 -5.00
N PRO A 101 16.55 5.27 -6.02
CA PRO A 101 18.02 5.29 -6.11
C PRO A 101 18.65 6.69 -6.16
N ASP A 102 17.90 7.69 -6.60
CA ASP A 102 18.30 9.10 -6.66
C ASP A 102 18.13 9.85 -5.32
N GLY A 103 17.55 9.20 -4.30
CA GLY A 103 17.26 9.81 -3.00
C GLY A 103 15.85 10.40 -2.88
N ASP A 104 15.07 10.37 -3.97
CA ASP A 104 13.68 10.81 -3.99
C ASP A 104 12.76 9.75 -3.38
N VAL A 105 11.50 10.10 -3.15
CA VAL A 105 10.50 9.20 -2.56
C VAL A 105 9.35 9.01 -3.54
N LEU A 106 9.01 7.76 -3.83
CA LEU A 106 7.80 7.40 -4.58
C LEU A 106 6.71 6.98 -3.60
N ILE A 107 5.53 7.57 -3.73
CA ILE A 107 4.38 7.40 -2.86
C ILE A 107 3.21 6.83 -3.66
N ALA A 108 2.56 5.83 -3.08
CA ALA A 108 1.31 5.25 -3.52
C ALA A 108 0.22 5.58 -2.49
N GLY A 109 -0.95 6.00 -2.99
CA GLY A 109 -2.05 6.39 -2.15
C GLY A 109 -3.44 6.18 -2.71
N TYR A 110 -4.41 6.66 -1.95
CA TYR A 110 -5.83 6.65 -2.31
C TYR A 110 -6.12 7.66 -3.44
N GLN A 111 -7.22 7.44 -4.16
CA GLN A 111 -7.72 8.36 -5.20
C GLN A 111 -6.76 8.64 -6.34
N SER A 112 -6.14 7.57 -6.83
CA SER A 112 -5.26 7.59 -8.00
C SER A 112 -3.98 8.40 -7.81
N ALA A 113 -3.55 8.66 -6.57
CA ALA A 113 -2.33 9.39 -6.29
C ALA A 113 -1.09 8.47 -6.36
N LEU A 114 -0.29 8.63 -7.42
CA LEU A 114 1.13 8.28 -7.41
C LEU A 114 1.95 9.56 -7.47
N ILE A 115 2.87 9.73 -6.54
CA ILE A 115 3.59 10.98 -6.37
C ILE A 115 5.07 10.68 -6.19
N LYS A 116 5.92 11.39 -6.94
CA LYS A 116 7.34 11.46 -6.67
C LYS A 116 7.66 12.77 -5.96
N LEU A 117 8.29 12.66 -4.79
CA LEU A 117 8.80 13.79 -4.03
C LEU A 117 10.33 13.82 -4.09
N ASP A 118 10.91 15.02 -4.13
CA ASP A 118 12.34 15.18 -3.89
C ASP A 118 12.68 14.98 -2.40
N SER A 119 13.98 14.94 -2.07
CA SER A 119 14.45 14.79 -0.68
C SER A 119 14.01 15.90 0.28
N MET A 120 13.53 17.03 -0.24
CA MET A 120 13.01 18.20 0.49
C MET A 120 11.48 18.19 0.61
N GLY A 121 10.82 17.15 0.08
CA GLY A 121 9.37 16.99 0.10
C GLY A 121 8.63 17.81 -0.95
N ASN A 122 9.30 18.31 -1.99
CA ASN A 122 8.65 18.98 -3.12
C ASN A 122 8.19 17.96 -4.15
N ILE A 123 7.03 18.18 -4.75
CA ILE A 123 6.50 17.30 -5.81
C ILE A 123 7.34 17.49 -7.08
N VAL A 124 7.97 16.40 -7.53
CA VAL A 124 8.67 16.32 -8.82
C VAL A 124 7.65 16.07 -9.92
N TRP A 125 6.80 15.06 -9.72
CA TRP A 125 5.63 14.79 -10.54
C TRP A 125 4.56 14.09 -9.73
N SER A 126 3.32 14.19 -10.20
CA SER A 126 2.20 13.43 -9.67
C SER A 126 1.35 12.92 -10.82
N LEU A 127 1.02 11.64 -10.76
CA LEU A 127 -0.01 11.05 -11.58
C LEU A 127 -1.30 11.05 -10.76
N ALA A 128 -2.31 11.74 -11.27
CA ALA A 128 -3.67 11.69 -10.78
C ALA A 128 -4.56 11.28 -11.95
N GLU A 129 -4.99 10.02 -11.98
CA GLU A 129 -5.94 9.61 -13.02
C GLU A 129 -7.28 10.32 -12.79
N LYS A 130 -7.73 11.09 -13.79
CA LYS A 130 -8.99 11.85 -13.78
C LYS A 130 -10.25 11.01 -13.48
N LYS A 131 -10.14 9.68 -13.48
CA LYS A 131 -11.22 8.72 -13.19
C LYS A 131 -11.07 8.01 -11.84
N GLY A 132 -10.44 8.64 -10.84
CA GLY A 132 -10.81 8.60 -9.41
C GLY A 132 -10.96 7.28 -8.64
N ASN A 133 -10.74 6.12 -9.25
CA ASN A 133 -11.13 4.82 -8.67
C ASN A 133 -9.96 3.88 -8.42
N LEU A 134 -8.71 4.34 -8.59
CA LEU A 134 -7.54 3.54 -8.26
C LEU A 134 -7.08 3.84 -6.83
N PHE A 135 -6.84 2.80 -6.06
CA PHE A 135 -6.31 2.85 -4.70
C PHE A 135 -5.00 2.11 -4.70
N TYR A 136 -3.89 2.83 -4.82
CA TYR A 136 -2.57 2.20 -4.80
C TYR A 136 -2.25 1.75 -3.37
N LYS A 137 -1.84 0.49 -3.23
CA LYS A 137 -1.62 -0.15 -1.93
C LYS A 137 -0.17 -0.58 -1.74
N SER A 138 0.52 -0.90 -2.82
CA SER A 138 1.88 -1.44 -2.73
C SER A 138 2.72 -1.06 -3.94
N ILE A 139 4.02 -0.98 -3.72
CA ILE A 139 5.05 -0.62 -4.69
C ILE A 139 6.24 -1.54 -4.49
N ILE A 140 6.76 -2.12 -5.58
CA ILE A 140 8.05 -2.83 -5.58
C ILE A 140 8.91 -2.42 -6.78
N PRO A 141 10.24 -2.37 -6.64
CA PRO A 141 11.13 -2.15 -7.76
C PRO A 141 11.13 -3.36 -8.70
N LEU A 142 11.13 -3.08 -10.01
CA LEU A 142 11.45 -4.06 -11.07
C LEU A 142 12.85 -3.80 -11.66
N SER A 143 13.23 -2.53 -11.72
CA SER A 143 14.58 -2.06 -12.10
C SER A 143 14.80 -0.66 -11.51
N SER A 144 15.93 -0.01 -11.81
CA SER A 144 16.22 1.35 -11.31
C SER A 144 15.20 2.40 -11.75
N LYS A 145 14.52 2.19 -12.89
CA LYS A 145 13.55 3.13 -13.46
C LYS A 145 12.12 2.63 -13.46
N LYS A 146 11.92 1.32 -13.26
CA LYS A 146 10.61 0.68 -13.40
C LYS A 146 10.14 0.12 -12.09
N TYR A 147 8.91 0.46 -11.74
CA TYR A 147 8.26 0.03 -10.52
C TYR A 147 6.93 -0.63 -10.85
N LEU A 148 6.67 -1.75 -10.20
CA LEU A 148 5.35 -2.34 -10.17
C LEU A 148 4.59 -1.70 -9.02
N VAL A 149 3.49 -1.06 -9.35
CA VAL A 149 2.52 -0.57 -8.37
C VAL A 149 1.27 -1.43 -8.49
N ALA A 150 0.61 -1.64 -7.36
CA ALA A 150 -0.58 -2.46 -7.36
C ALA A 150 -1.57 -2.00 -6.30
N GLY A 151 -2.84 -2.34 -6.53
CA GLY A 151 -3.91 -1.81 -5.72
C GLY A 151 -5.29 -2.27 -6.15
N GLN A 152 -6.29 -1.43 -5.87
CA GLN A 152 -7.69 -1.71 -6.09
C GLN A 152 -8.28 -0.72 -7.08
N ALA A 153 -9.07 -1.19 -8.03
CA ALA A 153 -9.78 -0.39 -9.01
C ALA A 153 -11.29 -0.53 -8.77
N HIS A 154 -11.96 0.57 -8.46
CA HIS A 154 -13.39 0.63 -8.13
C HIS A 154 -14.25 0.95 -9.37
N ASP A 155 -14.06 0.17 -10.44
CA ASP A 155 -14.76 0.35 -11.72
C ASP A 155 -15.74 -0.81 -11.98
N ASN A 156 -17.02 -0.61 -11.61
CA ASN A 156 -18.08 -1.63 -11.68
C ASN A 156 -17.68 -2.91 -10.94
N GLY A 157 -17.48 -2.78 -9.63
CA GLY A 157 -16.86 -3.80 -8.76
C GLY A 157 -15.44 -3.42 -8.35
N ILE A 158 -14.88 -4.14 -7.39
CA ILE A 158 -13.52 -3.91 -6.87
C ILE A 158 -12.59 -4.95 -7.48
N LYS A 159 -11.68 -4.49 -8.33
CA LYS A 159 -10.71 -5.33 -9.05
C LYS A 159 -9.32 -5.07 -8.51
N ALA A 160 -8.50 -6.10 -8.44
CA ALA A 160 -7.07 -5.87 -8.26
C ALA A 160 -6.50 -5.30 -9.56
N PHE A 161 -5.57 -4.35 -9.46
CA PHE A 161 -4.85 -3.85 -10.62
C PHE A 161 -3.35 -3.84 -10.38
N PHE A 162 -2.62 -3.85 -11.50
CA PHE A 162 -1.18 -3.74 -11.58
C PHE A 162 -0.83 -2.69 -12.61
N GLN A 163 0.13 -1.82 -12.30
CA GLN A 163 0.72 -0.93 -13.29
C GLN A 163 2.25 -0.99 -13.22
N ILE A 164 2.89 -0.94 -14.39
CA ILE A 164 4.33 -0.69 -14.47
C ILE A 164 4.50 0.79 -14.76
N ILE A 165 5.22 1.48 -13.88
CA ILE A 165 5.48 2.91 -13.96
C ILE A 165 6.95 3.14 -14.28
N ASP A 166 7.23 4.03 -15.23
CA ASP A 166 8.54 4.65 -15.37
C ASP A 166 8.63 5.82 -14.38
N VAL A 167 9.53 5.72 -13.41
CA VAL A 167 9.62 6.66 -12.28
C VAL A 167 10.28 8.00 -12.66
N ASP A 168 11.03 8.05 -13.75
CA ASP A 168 11.66 9.29 -14.19
C ASP A 168 10.62 10.21 -14.82
N THR A 169 9.67 9.63 -15.56
CA THR A 169 8.66 10.37 -16.32
C THR A 169 7.28 10.39 -15.66
N GLY A 170 7.02 9.48 -14.73
CA GLY A 170 5.69 9.25 -14.16
C GLY A 170 4.71 8.60 -15.13
N THR A 171 5.18 8.02 -16.24
CA THR A 171 4.30 7.40 -17.25
C THR A 171 3.97 5.95 -16.92
N ILE A 172 2.72 5.57 -17.14
CA ILE A 172 2.28 4.16 -17.08
C ILE A 172 2.69 3.46 -18.38
N GLU A 173 3.57 2.46 -18.30
CA GLU A 173 3.96 1.62 -19.44
C GLU A 173 2.98 0.46 -19.66
N LYS A 174 2.41 -0.05 -18.56
CA LYS A 174 1.49 -1.18 -18.59
C LYS A 174 0.44 -1.00 -17.51
N HIS A 175 -0.79 -1.34 -17.83
CA HIS A 175 -1.90 -1.43 -16.90
C HIS A 175 -2.59 -2.78 -17.08
N THR A 176 -2.89 -3.45 -15.98
CA THR A 176 -3.57 -4.75 -16.00
C THR A 176 -4.58 -4.81 -14.86
N LEU A 177 -5.82 -5.19 -15.21
CA LEU A 177 -6.89 -5.45 -14.27
C LEU A 177 -7.05 -6.95 -14.09
N LEU A 178 -6.97 -7.42 -12.85
CA LEU A 178 -7.40 -8.75 -12.48
C LEU A 178 -8.87 -8.68 -12.05
N SER A 179 -9.72 -9.17 -12.93
CA SER A 179 -11.14 -9.37 -12.63
C SER A 179 -11.41 -10.85 -12.33
N ALA A 180 -12.09 -11.12 -11.23
CA ALA A 180 -12.81 -12.38 -11.06
C ALA A 180 -14.31 -12.13 -11.32
N PRO A 181 -15.00 -13.00 -12.07
CA PRO A 181 -16.39 -12.75 -12.45
C PRO A 181 -17.38 -12.80 -11.28
N LEU A 182 -16.98 -13.34 -10.12
CA LEU A 182 -17.88 -13.66 -9.02
C LEU A 182 -17.49 -13.04 -7.67
N PHE A 183 -16.34 -12.35 -7.59
CA PHE A 183 -15.89 -11.76 -6.34
C PHE A 183 -14.97 -10.58 -6.60
N ASP A 184 -14.99 -9.65 -5.65
CA ASP A 184 -14.07 -8.54 -5.58
C ASP A 184 -12.70 -9.02 -5.10
N ILE A 185 -11.62 -8.43 -5.63
CA ILE A 185 -10.25 -8.73 -5.20
C ILE A 185 -9.63 -7.45 -4.63
N PHE A 186 -9.40 -7.48 -3.33
CA PHE A 186 -8.72 -6.45 -2.57
C PHE A 186 -7.24 -6.80 -2.47
N LEU A 187 -6.43 -6.27 -3.37
CA LEU A 187 -4.99 -6.41 -3.23
C LEU A 187 -4.49 -5.49 -2.10
N GLU A 188 -3.65 -6.01 -1.22
CA GLU A 188 -3.10 -5.28 -0.08
C GLU A 188 -1.58 -5.11 -0.20
N SER A 189 -0.87 -6.15 -0.67
CA SER A 189 0.58 -6.09 -0.82
C SER A 189 1.10 -6.97 -1.95
N ILE A 190 2.24 -6.59 -2.51
CA ILE A 190 3.02 -7.37 -3.46
C ILE A 190 4.48 -7.44 -3.02
N GLN A 191 5.16 -8.53 -3.38
CA GLN A 191 6.58 -8.73 -3.12
C GLN A 191 7.21 -9.62 -4.19
N ASN A 192 8.48 -9.37 -4.51
CA ASN A 192 9.28 -10.31 -5.30
C ASN A 192 9.74 -11.46 -4.39
N ASN A 193 9.60 -12.70 -4.85
CA ASN A 193 10.23 -13.85 -4.20
C ASN A 193 11.67 -14.05 -4.71
N GLU A 194 12.39 -15.00 -4.11
CA GLU A 194 13.77 -15.34 -4.49
C GLU A 194 13.92 -15.88 -5.93
N TYR A 195 12.81 -16.32 -6.54
CA TYR A 195 12.76 -16.82 -7.92
C TYR A 195 12.44 -15.72 -8.95
N GLY A 196 12.28 -14.47 -8.51
CA GLY A 196 11.90 -13.35 -9.36
C GLY A 196 10.43 -13.36 -9.78
N GLU A 197 9.59 -14.13 -9.11
CA GLU A 197 8.14 -14.08 -9.28
C GLU A 197 7.53 -13.06 -8.32
N ILE A 198 6.36 -12.53 -8.69
CA ILE A 198 5.64 -11.59 -7.85
C ILE A 198 4.56 -12.34 -7.09
N VAL A 199 4.66 -12.27 -5.77
CA VAL A 199 3.65 -12.77 -4.84
C VAL A 199 2.74 -11.60 -4.47
N ALA A 200 1.44 -11.85 -4.51
CA ALA A 200 0.38 -10.91 -4.21
C ALA A 200 -0.45 -11.43 -3.04
N VAL A 201 -0.71 -10.58 -2.05
CA VAL A 201 -1.59 -10.89 -0.92
C VAL A 201 -2.72 -9.88 -0.82
N GLY A 202 -3.86 -10.36 -0.36
CA GLY A 202 -5.07 -9.56 -0.32
C GLY A 202 -6.24 -10.29 0.30
N LYS A 203 -7.44 -9.88 -0.10
CA LYS A 203 -8.70 -10.50 0.28
C LYS A 203 -9.59 -10.67 -0.94
N SER A 204 -10.32 -11.77 -1.02
CA SER A 204 -11.42 -11.95 -1.97
C SER A 204 -12.74 -11.76 -1.23
N GLN A 205 -13.66 -10.98 -1.79
CA GLN A 205 -14.96 -10.72 -1.19
C GLN A 205 -16.09 -11.18 -2.13
N PHE A 206 -16.90 -12.13 -1.66
CA PHE A 206 -18.05 -12.63 -2.41
C PHE A 206 -19.34 -11.88 -2.06
N SER A 207 -19.41 -11.34 -0.84
CA SER A 207 -20.53 -10.53 -0.34
C SER A 207 -20.01 -9.53 0.69
N THR A 208 -20.82 -8.55 1.07
CA THR A 208 -20.45 -7.50 2.03
C THR A 208 -19.91 -8.00 3.37
N TYR A 209 -20.13 -9.28 3.72
CA TYR A 209 -19.78 -9.83 5.03
C TYR A 209 -18.70 -10.91 5.00
N ASN A 210 -18.37 -11.47 3.83
CA ASN A 210 -17.44 -12.59 3.73
C ASN A 210 -16.23 -12.21 2.89
N SER A 211 -15.12 -11.91 3.58
CA SER A 211 -13.81 -11.77 2.97
C SER A 211 -12.93 -12.96 3.35
N SER A 212 -12.33 -13.62 2.37
CA SER A 212 -11.29 -14.63 2.60
C SER A 212 -9.93 -14.06 2.23
N PRO A 213 -8.87 -14.28 3.03
CA PRO A 213 -7.52 -13.95 2.61
C PRO A 213 -7.18 -14.64 1.29
N PHE A 214 -6.47 -13.91 0.45
CA PHE A 214 -5.98 -14.31 -0.86
C PHE A 214 -4.45 -14.26 -0.85
N LEU A 215 -3.82 -15.33 -1.29
CA LEU A 215 -2.39 -15.38 -1.63
C LEU A 215 -2.28 -15.89 -3.06
N GLY A 216 -1.60 -15.14 -3.93
CA GLY A 216 -1.44 -15.48 -5.32
C GLY A 216 -0.01 -15.28 -5.84
N VAL A 217 0.43 -16.12 -6.77
CA VAL A 217 1.66 -15.87 -7.55
C VAL A 217 1.26 -15.37 -8.93
N LEU A 218 1.77 -14.22 -9.34
CA LEU A 218 1.48 -13.62 -10.65
C LEU A 218 2.34 -14.25 -11.73
N SER A 219 1.78 -14.37 -12.93
CA SER A 219 2.56 -14.68 -14.11
C SER A 219 3.55 -13.55 -14.41
N SER A 220 4.66 -13.88 -15.08
CA SER A 220 5.69 -12.91 -15.48
C SER A 220 5.16 -11.78 -16.38
N ASP A 221 4.06 -12.01 -17.09
CA ASP A 221 3.37 -11.00 -17.89
C ASP A 221 2.25 -10.28 -17.10
N LEU A 222 2.10 -10.53 -15.81
CA LEU A 222 1.11 -9.90 -14.91
C LEU A 222 -0.36 -10.09 -15.33
N THR A 223 -0.66 -10.95 -16.31
CA THR A 223 -2.03 -11.11 -16.82
C THR A 223 -2.84 -12.16 -16.07
N ARG A 224 -2.20 -13.02 -15.29
CA ARG A 224 -2.84 -14.16 -14.62
C ARG A 224 -2.24 -14.41 -13.24
N VAL A 225 -3.06 -14.95 -12.35
CA VAL A 225 -2.60 -15.57 -11.10
C VAL A 225 -2.39 -17.06 -11.37
N ARG A 226 -1.16 -17.55 -11.21
CA ARG A 226 -0.77 -18.94 -11.51
C ARG A 226 -1.14 -19.93 -10.40
N ALA A 227 -1.08 -19.50 -9.15
CA ALA A 227 -1.42 -20.30 -7.99
C ALA A 227 -2.15 -19.42 -6.99
N THR A 228 -3.22 -19.92 -6.40
CA THR A 228 -4.00 -19.22 -5.36
C THR A 228 -4.17 -20.12 -4.15
N ALA A 229 -3.92 -19.57 -2.96
CA ALA A 229 -4.36 -20.14 -1.71
C ALA A 229 -5.38 -19.20 -1.06
N THR A 230 -6.53 -19.73 -0.67
CA THR A 230 -7.49 -19.05 0.20
C THR A 230 -7.51 -19.75 1.54
N PHE A 231 -7.38 -19.00 2.61
CA PHE A 231 -7.44 -19.54 3.97
C PHE A 231 -8.83 -19.23 4.53
N SER A 232 -9.58 -20.24 4.97
CA SER A 232 -10.75 -19.98 5.82
C SER A 232 -10.29 -20.06 7.27
N LEU A 233 -10.61 -19.03 8.07
CA LEU A 233 -10.38 -19.05 9.52
C LEU A 233 -11.55 -19.71 10.27
N GLU A 234 -12.57 -20.20 9.57
CA GLU A 234 -13.69 -20.89 10.19
C GLU A 234 -13.33 -22.35 10.52
N ASP A 235 -13.50 -22.69 11.80
CA ASP A 235 -13.29 -23.96 12.50
C ASP A 235 -11.86 -24.33 12.95
N HIS A 236 -11.60 -24.01 14.23
CA HIS A 236 -10.52 -24.57 15.04
C HIS A 236 -10.63 -26.09 15.32
N THR A 237 -11.55 -26.84 14.71
CA THR A 237 -11.74 -28.26 15.04
C THR A 237 -11.76 -29.27 13.91
N THR A 238 -12.01 -28.91 12.65
CA THR A 238 -11.97 -29.92 11.56
C THR A 238 -11.97 -29.24 10.21
N ASN A 239 -10.82 -29.17 9.51
CA ASN A 239 -10.69 -29.38 8.06
C ASN A 239 -9.31 -28.93 7.54
N LEU A 240 -8.33 -29.83 7.64
CA LEU A 240 -7.12 -29.77 6.81
C LEU A 240 -7.40 -30.24 5.36
N ASP A 241 -8.58 -30.81 5.09
CA ASP A 241 -8.95 -31.38 3.80
C ASP A 241 -9.54 -30.37 2.79
N LEU A 242 -9.85 -29.14 3.20
CA LEU A 242 -10.32 -28.09 2.29
C LEU A 242 -9.20 -27.37 1.54
N PHE A 243 -7.93 -27.75 1.74
CA PHE A 243 -6.82 -27.31 0.88
C PHE A 243 -6.83 -27.99 -0.50
N LYS A 244 -7.61 -29.07 -0.69
CA LYS A 244 -7.60 -29.90 -1.90
C LYS A 244 -8.71 -29.62 -2.90
N ARG A 245 -9.70 -28.80 -2.56
CA ARG A 245 -10.79 -28.46 -3.48
C ARG A 245 -11.14 -27.00 -3.30
N THR A 246 -10.74 -26.15 -4.24
CA THR A 246 -11.60 -25.17 -4.93
C THR A 246 -10.79 -24.38 -6.00
N TYR A 247 -11.20 -24.52 -7.27
CA TYR A 247 -10.88 -23.80 -8.52
C TYR A 247 -9.43 -23.66 -9.02
N LEU A 248 -8.83 -24.77 -9.46
CA LEU A 248 -7.91 -24.78 -10.61
C LEU A 248 -8.73 -25.10 -11.87
N GLN A 249 -8.92 -24.13 -12.78
CA GLN A 249 -9.33 -24.44 -14.16
C GLN A 249 -8.25 -25.32 -14.81
N PRO A 250 -8.60 -26.39 -15.55
CA PRO A 250 -7.67 -27.42 -15.97
C PRO A 250 -6.92 -26.98 -17.23
N TYR A 251 -5.91 -26.13 -17.09
CA TYR A 251 -4.90 -25.92 -18.13
C TYR A 251 -3.51 -25.93 -17.49
N ALA A 252 -2.89 -27.11 -17.54
CA ALA A 252 -1.53 -27.50 -17.13
C ALA A 252 -1.38 -28.16 -15.73
N PRO A 253 -0.59 -29.25 -15.63
CA PRO A 253 -0.34 -29.93 -14.36
C PRO A 253 0.72 -29.16 -13.58
N PHE A 254 0.35 -28.56 -12.44
CA PHE A 254 1.32 -28.04 -11.49
C PHE A 254 1.28 -28.81 -10.18
N ARG A 255 2.48 -29.04 -9.65
CA ARG A 255 2.75 -29.68 -8.36
C ARG A 255 2.15 -28.84 -7.25
N SER A 256 1.56 -29.50 -6.25
CA SER A 256 1.10 -28.89 -5.01
C SER A 256 2.21 -28.03 -4.39
N ILE A 257 1.90 -26.77 -4.09
CA ILE A 257 2.72 -25.98 -3.17
C ILE A 257 2.41 -26.51 -1.76
N THR A 258 3.27 -27.40 -1.25
CA THR A 258 3.25 -27.75 0.16
C THR A 258 3.91 -26.61 0.91
N VAL A 259 3.12 -25.78 1.59
CA VAL A 259 3.63 -24.86 2.60
C VAL A 259 4.18 -25.71 3.73
N THR A 260 5.49 -25.96 3.69
CA THR A 260 6.18 -26.76 4.70
C THR A 260 6.63 -25.78 5.77
N GLU A 261 5.93 -25.78 6.91
CA GLU A 261 6.33 -25.19 8.18
C GLU A 261 6.69 -23.69 8.20
N ILE A 262 5.84 -22.89 8.86
CA ILE A 262 6.33 -21.69 9.55
C ILE A 262 7.23 -22.22 10.68
N VAL A 263 8.53 -22.25 10.44
CA VAL A 263 9.53 -22.62 11.44
C VAL A 263 9.34 -21.70 12.64
N LYS A 264 8.86 -22.26 13.75
CA LYS A 264 9.12 -21.67 15.06
C LYS A 264 10.61 -21.84 15.32
N THR A 265 11.41 -20.82 15.00
CA THR A 265 12.76 -20.73 15.57
C THR A 265 12.67 -20.39 17.07
N PRO A 266 13.60 -20.92 17.88
CA PRO A 266 13.46 -21.09 19.33
C PRO A 266 13.29 -19.80 20.12
#